data_AF-A0A5N5H1A6-F1
#
_entry.id   AF-A0A5N5H1A6-F1
#
_cell.length_a   1.000
_cell.length_b   1.000
_cell.length_c   1.000
_cell.angle_alpha   90.00
_cell.angle_beta   90.00
_cell.angle_gamma   90.00
#
_symmetry.space_group_name_H-M   'P 1'
#
loop_
_entity.id
_entity.type
_entity.pdbx_description
1 polymer ?
#
loop_
_entity_poly.entity_id
_entity_poly.type
_entity_poly.pdbx_seq_one_letter_code
_entity_poly.pdbx_strand_id
1 'polypeptide(L)'
;MGLDFKPGSSYAQMVLVCAGCRCLIVPGLKEARKYIPGQGYVAERRVQELEQLLADDTIGFVGMRLKLKLSQTLHYSKFKIGADLGDLAAKVLKKPNLATWGLAKLASEVGFDIKPVVGTSLGGRCVVPDWNATVFSDEQIKYMQFMMFMLPTLLARSF
;
A
#
# COMPACT_ATOMS: atom_id res chain seq x y z
N MET A 1 2.41 -6.54 -9.54
CA MET A 1 1.24 -6.41 -8.63
C MET A 1 1.33 -5.10 -7.86
N GLY A 2 0.20 -4.48 -7.52
CA GLY A 2 0.17 -3.31 -6.65
C GLY A 2 0.25 -3.71 -5.17
N LEU A 3 1.04 -2.99 -4.36
CA LEU A 3 1.18 -3.21 -2.92
C LEU A 3 1.10 -1.88 -2.14
N ASP A 4 0.22 -1.80 -1.14
CA ASP A 4 0.15 -0.65 -0.24
C ASP A 4 0.03 -1.09 1.21
N PHE A 5 0.75 -0.40 2.10
CA PHE A 5 0.60 -0.57 3.54
C PHE A 5 -0.11 0.66 4.10
N LYS A 6 -1.18 0.43 4.85
CA LYS A 6 -1.88 1.51 5.56
C LYS A 6 -1.32 1.64 6.98
N PRO A 7 -0.77 2.81 7.33
CA PRO A 7 -0.13 3.01 8.62
C PRO A 7 -1.17 3.06 9.75
N GLY A 8 -0.82 2.48 10.90
CA GLY A 8 -1.39 2.82 12.20
C GLY A 8 -0.46 3.71 13.03
N SER A 9 -0.72 3.86 14.33
CA SER A 9 0.06 4.74 15.23
C SER A 9 1.53 4.33 15.45
N SER A 10 1.94 3.12 15.07
CA SER A 10 3.33 2.64 15.25
C SER A 10 3.77 1.54 14.26
N TYR A 11 2.83 0.81 13.66
CA TYR A 11 3.05 -0.28 12.70
C TYR A 11 1.97 -0.21 11.62
N ALA A 12 2.17 -0.79 10.41
CA ALA A 12 1.04 -0.89 9.49
C ALA A 12 -0.01 -1.86 10.04
N GLN A 13 -1.26 -1.41 10.01
CA GLN A 13 -2.41 -2.18 10.49
C GLN A 13 -2.97 -3.09 9.39
N MET A 14 -2.70 -2.73 8.13
CA MET A 14 -3.26 -3.39 6.97
C MET A 14 -2.27 -3.40 5.81
N VAL A 15 -2.34 -4.48 5.04
CA VAL A 15 -1.75 -4.60 3.70
C VAL A 15 -2.86 -4.73 2.66
N LEU A 16 -2.69 -4.02 1.56
CA LEU A 16 -3.48 -4.14 0.34
C LEU A 16 -2.60 -4.71 -0.76
N VAL A 17 -2.99 -5.85 -1.34
CA VAL A 17 -2.36 -6.44 -2.52
C VAL A 17 -3.37 -6.40 -3.67
N CYS A 18 -3.03 -5.77 -4.78
CA CYS A 18 -3.88 -5.71 -5.96
C CYS A 18 -3.22 -6.37 -7.18
N ALA A 19 -3.96 -7.21 -7.89
CA ALA A 19 -3.55 -7.85 -9.13
C ALA A 19 -4.70 -7.81 -10.15
N GLY A 20 -4.46 -7.23 -11.32
CA GLY A 20 -5.50 -7.07 -12.35
C GLY A 20 -6.61 -6.13 -11.86
N CYS A 21 -7.83 -6.65 -11.72
CA CYS A 21 -9.01 -5.95 -11.18
C CYS A 21 -9.40 -6.42 -9.76
N ARG A 22 -8.54 -7.19 -9.11
CA ARG A 22 -8.82 -7.81 -7.79
C ARG A 22 -7.87 -7.24 -6.75
N CYS A 23 -8.41 -6.87 -5.60
CA CYS A 23 -7.64 -6.45 -4.45
C CYS A 23 -7.95 -7.33 -3.26
N LEU A 24 -6.90 -7.79 -2.59
CA LEU A 24 -6.95 -8.49 -1.31
C LEU A 24 -6.60 -7.48 -0.22
N ILE A 25 -7.50 -7.35 0.77
CA ILE A 25 -7.30 -6.56 1.98
C ILE A 25 -6.96 -7.52 3.11
N VAL A 26 -5.78 -7.35 3.71
CA VAL A 26 -5.33 -8.12 4.88
C VAL A 26 -5.26 -7.18 6.08
N PRO A 27 -6.31 -7.13 6.93
CA PRO A 27 -6.32 -6.31 8.14
C PRO A 27 -5.63 -7.03 9.32
N GLY A 28 -5.43 -6.30 10.43
CA GLY A 28 -5.06 -6.88 11.72
C GLY A 28 -3.62 -7.40 11.80
N LEU A 29 -2.70 -6.79 11.05
CA LEU A 29 -1.30 -7.24 11.02
C LEU A 29 -0.59 -7.12 12.37
N LYS A 30 -1.02 -6.18 13.21
CA LYS A 30 -0.45 -5.95 14.55
C LYS A 30 -0.84 -7.08 15.52
N GLU A 31 -2.11 -7.48 15.50
CA GLU A 31 -2.69 -8.48 16.39
C GLU A 31 -2.33 -9.91 15.96
N ALA A 32 -1.96 -10.08 14.69
CA ALA A 32 -1.62 -11.37 14.11
C ALA A 32 -0.20 -11.87 14.46
N ARG A 33 0.53 -11.19 15.35
CA ARG A 33 1.78 -11.70 15.95
C ARG A 33 1.61 -11.84 17.45
N LYS A 34 1.69 -13.07 17.96
CA LYS A 34 1.58 -13.37 19.39
C LYS A 34 2.94 -13.74 19.94
N TYR A 35 3.34 -13.10 21.04
CA TYR A 35 4.53 -13.51 21.76
C TYR A 35 4.23 -14.78 22.56
N ILE A 36 4.99 -15.84 22.30
CA ILE A 36 4.95 -17.09 23.06
C ILE A 36 6.26 -17.21 23.84
N PRO A 37 6.22 -17.25 25.19
CA PRO A 37 7.42 -17.44 26.00
C PRO A 37 8.20 -18.70 25.56
N GLY A 38 9.50 -18.56 25.30
CA GLY A 38 10.36 -19.65 24.84
C GLY A 38 10.36 -19.92 23.33
N GLN A 39 9.39 -19.39 22.57
CA GLN A 39 9.34 -19.47 21.10
C GLN A 39 9.49 -18.11 20.41
N GLY A 40 9.35 -17.00 21.14
CA GLY A 40 9.38 -15.66 20.57
C GLY A 40 8.06 -15.26 19.93
N TYR A 41 8.09 -14.29 19.01
CA TYR A 41 6.89 -13.87 18.28
C TYR A 41 6.52 -14.89 17.20
N VAL A 42 5.32 -15.45 17.31
CA VAL A 42 4.74 -16.35 16.30
C VAL A 42 3.67 -15.60 15.52
N ALA A 43 3.84 -15.54 14.21
CA ALA A 43 2.86 -14.97 13.30
C ALA A 43 1.73 -15.97 13.03
N GLU A 44 0.48 -15.51 12.97
CA GLU A 44 -0.65 -16.30 12.48
C GLU A 44 -0.39 -16.79 11.06
N ARG A 45 -0.99 -17.92 10.69
CA ARG A 45 -0.88 -18.54 9.36
C ARG A 45 -1.08 -17.53 8.21
N ARG A 46 -2.07 -16.64 8.33
CA ARG A 46 -2.38 -15.61 7.32
C ARG A 46 -1.21 -14.63 7.09
N VAL A 47 -0.50 -14.28 8.15
CA VAL A 47 0.70 -13.41 8.06
C VAL A 47 1.88 -14.18 7.50
N GLN A 48 2.04 -15.46 7.86
CA GLN A 48 3.08 -16.31 7.27
C GLN A 48 2.90 -16.49 5.75
N GLU A 49 1.66 -16.73 5.30
CA GLU A 49 1.31 -16.82 3.88
C GLU A 49 1.54 -15.49 3.15
N LEU A 50 1.21 -14.35 3.78
CA LEU A 50 1.53 -13.03 3.24
C LEU A 50 3.05 -12.79 3.16
N GLU A 51 3.81 -13.18 4.19
CA GLU A 51 5.26 -13.07 4.19
C GLU A 51 5.90 -13.92 3.09
N GLN A 52 5.38 -15.14 2.84
CA GLN A 52 5.80 -15.97 1.72
C GLN A 52 5.49 -15.31 0.38
N LEU A 53 4.28 -14.77 0.20
CA LEU A 53 3.89 -14.06 -1.01
C LEU A 53 4.78 -12.84 -1.28
N LEU A 54 5.15 -12.09 -0.25
CA LEU A 54 6.03 -10.91 -0.35
C LEU A 54 7.52 -11.27 -0.52
N ALA A 55 7.89 -12.51 -0.19
CA ALA A 55 9.24 -13.04 -0.39
C ALA A 55 9.42 -13.72 -1.75
N ASP A 56 8.32 -14.05 -2.45
CA ASP A 56 8.33 -14.64 -3.78
C ASP A 56 9.01 -13.71 -4.79
N ASP A 57 10.07 -14.19 -5.42
CA ASP A 57 10.89 -13.38 -6.33
C ASP A 57 10.45 -13.43 -7.78
N THR A 58 9.46 -14.25 -8.10
CA THR A 58 8.77 -14.24 -9.39
C THR A 58 7.75 -13.09 -9.47
N ILE A 59 7.41 -12.48 -8.32
CA ILE A 59 6.40 -11.43 -8.22
C ILE A 59 7.04 -10.05 -8.03
N GLY A 60 6.91 -9.20 -9.05
CA GLY A 60 7.24 -7.79 -8.94
C GLY A 60 6.11 -7.00 -8.26
N PHE A 61 6.34 -6.50 -7.04
CA PHE A 61 5.45 -5.55 -6.39
C PHE A 61 5.77 -4.12 -6.81
N VAL A 62 4.75 -3.28 -6.93
CA VAL A 62 4.89 -1.84 -7.13
C VAL A 62 3.98 -1.13 -6.14
N GLY A 63 4.52 -0.15 -5.43
CA GLY A 63 3.80 0.50 -4.35
C GLY A 63 4.41 1.82 -3.98
N MET A 64 3.70 2.60 -3.19
CA MET A 64 4.19 3.90 -2.75
C MET A 64 5.00 3.80 -1.46
N ARG A 65 6.23 4.31 -1.48
CA ARG A 65 7.14 4.40 -0.34
C ARG A 65 7.35 3.06 0.34
N LEU A 66 7.45 1.98 -0.46
CA LEU A 66 7.52 0.60 0.03
C LEU A 66 8.70 0.40 1.00
N LYS A 67 9.87 0.96 0.70
CA LYS A 67 11.05 0.85 1.59
C LYS A 67 10.77 1.39 2.99
N LEU A 68 10.15 2.57 3.09
CA LEU A 68 9.80 3.18 4.37
C LEU A 68 8.70 2.40 5.11
N LYS A 69 7.72 1.87 4.37
CA LYS A 69 6.59 1.15 4.95
C LYS A 69 6.97 -0.26 5.41
N LEU A 70 7.81 -0.96 4.65
CA LEU A 70 8.28 -2.30 4.98
C LEU A 70 9.17 -2.27 6.23
N SER A 71 10.09 -1.32 6.35
CA SER A 71 10.97 -1.21 7.53
C SER A 71 10.22 -0.96 8.83
N GLN A 72 9.04 -0.32 8.75
CA GLN A 72 8.18 -0.04 9.89
C GLN A 72 7.18 -1.17 10.21
N THR A 73 6.90 -2.09 9.28
CA THR A 73 5.79 -3.05 9.41
C THR A 73 6.26 -4.49 9.59
N LEU A 74 7.29 -4.90 8.86
CA LEU A 74 7.74 -6.28 8.80
C LEU A 74 9.26 -6.31 8.99
N HIS A 75 9.81 -7.36 9.60
CA HIS A 75 11.27 -7.49 9.72
C HIS A 75 11.89 -7.48 8.32
N TYR A 76 12.56 -6.38 7.99
CA TYR A 76 13.01 -5.97 6.65
C TYR A 76 13.83 -7.03 5.89
N SER A 77 14.40 -8.00 6.60
CA SER A 77 15.40 -8.93 6.10
C SER A 77 14.89 -10.02 5.15
N LYS A 78 13.57 -10.17 4.93
CA LYS A 78 13.02 -11.25 4.07
C LYS A 78 12.31 -10.79 2.80
N PHE A 79 12.16 -9.49 2.56
CA PHE A 79 11.36 -8.99 1.44
C PHE A 79 12.23 -8.56 0.27
N LYS A 80 11.97 -9.11 -0.92
CA LYS A 80 12.50 -8.53 -2.15
C LYS A 80 11.70 -7.27 -2.46
N ILE A 81 12.35 -6.12 -2.27
CA ILE A 81 11.74 -4.80 -2.43
C ILE A 81 11.26 -4.63 -3.88
N GLY A 82 9.96 -4.41 -4.03
CA GLY A 82 9.35 -4.01 -5.30
C GLY A 82 9.76 -2.60 -5.75
N ALA A 83 9.27 -2.17 -6.92
CA ALA A 83 9.52 -0.82 -7.40
C ALA A 83 8.72 0.22 -6.60
N ASP A 84 9.34 1.36 -6.30
CA ASP A 84 8.60 2.51 -5.80
C ASP A 84 7.83 3.16 -6.94
N LEU A 85 6.54 3.43 -6.73
CA LEU A 85 5.66 4.01 -7.75
C LEU A 85 6.11 5.40 -8.18
N GLY A 86 6.61 6.22 -7.25
CA GLY A 86 7.11 7.57 -7.55
C GLY A 86 8.39 7.52 -8.38
N ASP A 87 9.33 6.64 -8.02
CA ASP A 87 10.56 6.43 -8.78
C ASP A 87 10.26 5.89 -10.19
N LEU A 88 9.30 4.96 -10.30
CA LEU A 88 8.85 4.42 -11.59
C LEU A 88 8.20 5.52 -12.44
N ALA A 89 7.32 6.32 -11.85
CA ALA A 89 6.68 7.46 -12.51
C ALA A 89 7.70 8.48 -13.02
N ALA A 90 8.67 8.83 -12.19
CA ALA A 90 9.73 9.77 -12.55
C ALA A 90 10.54 9.30 -13.76
N LYS A 91 10.86 8.00 -13.82
CA LYS A 91 11.60 7.39 -14.92
C LYS A 91 10.77 7.32 -16.21
N VAL A 92 9.55 6.81 -16.12
CA VAL A 92 8.67 6.62 -17.28
C VAL A 92 8.28 7.95 -17.91
N LEU A 93 7.88 8.92 -17.08
CA LEU A 93 7.44 10.24 -17.56
C LEU A 93 8.60 11.22 -17.79
N LYS A 94 9.86 10.80 -17.53
CA LYS A 94 11.07 11.64 -17.62
C LYS A 94 10.95 12.93 -16.79
N LYS A 95 10.33 12.83 -15.61
CA LYS A 95 10.06 13.93 -14.68
C LYS A 95 10.60 13.60 -13.28
N PRO A 96 11.86 13.96 -12.96
CA PRO A 96 12.53 13.52 -11.73
C PRO A 96 11.84 14.00 -10.44
N ASN A 97 11.13 15.13 -10.50
CA ASN A 97 10.38 15.69 -9.38
C ASN A 97 9.25 14.76 -8.87
N LEU A 98 8.74 13.85 -9.72
CA LEU A 98 7.64 12.94 -9.36
C LEU A 98 8.02 11.92 -8.27
N ALA A 99 9.30 11.60 -8.10
CA ALA A 99 9.75 10.63 -7.09
C ALA A 99 9.35 11.03 -5.65
N THR A 100 9.17 12.33 -5.41
CA THR A 100 8.79 12.86 -4.09
C THR A 100 7.29 13.03 -3.90
N TRP A 101 6.50 12.88 -4.98
CA TRP A 101 5.08 13.18 -4.98
C TRP A 101 4.26 12.11 -4.25
N GLY A 102 3.11 12.54 -3.71
CA GLY A 102 2.12 11.65 -3.10
C GLY A 102 1.15 11.06 -4.13
N LEU A 103 0.39 10.04 -3.72
CA LEU A 103 -0.51 9.26 -4.58
C LEU A 103 -1.45 10.15 -5.40
N ALA A 104 -2.11 11.11 -4.75
CA ALA A 104 -3.08 12.00 -5.41
C ALA A 104 -2.43 12.90 -6.47
N LYS A 105 -1.22 13.42 -6.23
CA LYS A 105 -0.49 14.24 -7.22
C LYS A 105 -0.01 13.39 -8.39
N LEU A 106 0.50 12.19 -8.13
CA LEU A 106 0.88 11.24 -9.18
C LEU A 106 -0.34 10.84 -10.03
N ALA A 107 -1.48 10.63 -9.39
CA ALA A 107 -2.72 10.29 -10.08
C ALA A 107 -3.20 11.43 -10.99
N SER A 108 -3.17 12.66 -10.50
CA SER A 108 -3.51 13.84 -11.29
C SER A 108 -2.61 13.96 -12.53
N GLU A 109 -1.31 13.68 -12.39
CA GLU A 109 -0.34 13.69 -13.48
C GLU A 109 -0.68 12.67 -14.60
N VAL A 110 -1.20 11.50 -14.21
CA VAL A 110 -1.65 10.48 -15.17
C VAL A 110 -3.12 10.60 -15.59
N GLY A 111 -3.80 11.70 -15.22
CA GLY A 111 -5.16 12.01 -15.67
C GLY A 111 -6.28 11.45 -14.79
N PHE A 112 -5.98 11.01 -13.57
CA PHE A 112 -6.98 10.61 -12.59
C PHE A 112 -7.21 11.73 -11.56
N ASP A 113 -8.44 12.22 -11.49
CA ASP A 113 -8.87 13.11 -10.41
C ASP A 113 -9.21 12.29 -9.16
N ILE A 114 -8.17 11.94 -8.39
CA ILE A 114 -8.37 11.34 -7.07
C ILE A 114 -8.61 12.46 -6.08
N LYS A 115 -9.87 12.61 -5.68
CA LYS A 115 -10.17 13.33 -4.44
C LYS A 115 -9.61 12.50 -3.29
N PRO A 116 -8.69 13.04 -2.47
CA PRO A 116 -8.28 12.33 -1.26
C PRO A 116 -9.54 12.00 -0.46
N VAL A 117 -9.57 10.83 0.21
CA VAL A 117 -10.63 10.53 1.19
C VAL A 117 -10.38 11.45 2.37
N VAL A 118 -10.79 12.70 2.20
CA VAL A 118 -11.10 13.62 3.28
C VAL A 118 -12.51 13.20 3.64
N GLY A 119 -12.66 12.45 4.74
CA GLY A 119 -14.01 12.27 5.27
C GLY A 119 -14.55 13.66 5.58
N THR A 120 -15.60 14.05 4.87
CA THR A 120 -16.36 15.26 5.22
C THR A 120 -17.05 14.99 6.53
N SER A 121 -16.41 15.32 7.65
CA SER A 121 -17.14 15.54 8.90
C SER A 121 -17.54 17.01 8.99
N LEU A 122 -18.80 17.24 9.35
CA LEU A 122 -19.34 18.53 9.81
C LEU A 122 -18.27 19.30 10.62
N GLY A 123 -17.84 20.46 10.13
CA GLY A 123 -16.90 21.34 10.85
C GLY A 123 -15.45 21.39 10.34
N GLY A 124 -15.14 20.89 9.12
CA GLY A 124 -13.88 21.24 8.44
C GLY A 124 -12.62 20.53 8.97
N ARG A 125 -12.75 19.49 9.79
CA ARG A 125 -11.61 18.64 10.18
C ARG A 125 -11.37 17.56 9.13
N CYS A 126 -10.12 17.41 8.70
CA CYS A 126 -9.70 16.27 7.89
C CYS A 126 -9.87 14.97 8.68
N VAL A 127 -10.90 14.19 8.36
CA VAL A 127 -11.01 12.81 8.88
C VAL A 127 -10.04 11.95 8.08
N VAL A 128 -8.95 11.55 8.73
CA VAL A 128 -8.10 10.47 8.24
C VAL A 128 -8.94 9.20 8.24
N PRO A 129 -9.00 8.43 7.15
CA PRO A 129 -9.76 7.18 7.13
C PRO A 129 -9.30 6.27 8.26
N ASP A 130 -10.25 5.70 9.00
CA ASP A 130 -9.93 4.71 10.01
C ASP A 130 -9.52 3.39 9.33
N TRP A 131 -8.21 3.18 9.23
CA TRP A 131 -7.64 1.94 8.69
C TRP A 131 -7.64 0.80 9.72
N ASN A 132 -8.08 1.06 10.95
CA ASN A 132 -8.31 0.06 11.99
C ASN A 132 -9.77 -0.46 12.00
N ALA A 133 -10.62 0.05 11.11
CA ALA A 133 -12.01 -0.38 11.02
C ALA A 133 -12.11 -1.87 10.65
N THR A 134 -13.07 -2.57 11.25
CA THR A 134 -13.41 -3.96 10.90
C THR A 134 -14.24 -4.04 9.61
N VAL A 135 -14.91 -2.95 9.25
CA VAL A 135 -15.72 -2.82 8.03
C VAL A 135 -15.31 -1.51 7.34
N PHE A 136 -14.96 -1.60 6.06
CA PHE A 136 -14.57 -0.43 5.26
C PHE A 136 -15.77 0.15 4.51
N SER A 137 -15.83 1.47 4.40
CA SER A 137 -16.82 2.14 3.55
C SER A 137 -16.48 1.97 2.06
N ASP A 138 -17.48 2.14 1.19
CA ASP A 138 -17.29 2.09 -0.26
C ASP A 138 -16.25 3.12 -0.74
N GLU A 139 -16.17 4.28 -0.10
CA GLU A 139 -15.20 5.32 -0.39
C GLU A 139 -13.78 4.90 -0.01
N GLN A 140 -13.61 4.23 1.13
CA GLN A 140 -12.32 3.66 1.53
C GLN A 140 -11.87 2.59 0.54
N ILE A 141 -12.79 1.71 0.12
CA ILE A 141 -12.51 0.66 -0.86
C ILE A 141 -12.14 1.26 -2.24
N LYS A 142 -12.92 2.22 -2.74
CA LYS A 142 -12.62 2.95 -3.99
C LYS A 142 -11.26 3.62 -3.92
N TYR A 143 -10.94 4.24 -2.78
CA TYR A 143 -9.64 4.91 -2.61
C TYR A 143 -8.47 3.93 -2.65
N MET A 144 -8.61 2.77 -2.01
CA MET A 144 -7.60 1.70 -2.04
C MET A 144 -7.35 1.20 -3.47
N GLN A 145 -8.38 1.10 -4.30
CA GLN A 145 -8.26 0.60 -5.67
C GLN A 145 -7.52 1.55 -6.62
N PHE A 146 -7.41 2.85 -6.35
CA PHE A 146 -6.80 3.79 -7.30
C PHE A 146 -5.34 3.49 -7.65
N MET A 147 -4.56 2.97 -6.70
CA MET A 147 -3.16 2.63 -6.96
C MET A 147 -3.03 1.57 -8.07
N MET A 148 -4.03 0.70 -8.21
CA MET A 148 -4.11 -0.32 -9.27
C MET A 148 -4.32 0.31 -10.64
N PHE A 149 -5.22 1.29 -10.78
CA PHE A 149 -5.55 1.91 -12.07
C PHE A 149 -4.45 2.82 -12.61
N MET A 150 -3.63 3.39 -11.73
CA MET A 150 -2.50 4.20 -12.16
C MET A 150 -1.40 3.40 -12.85
N LEU A 151 -1.11 2.18 -12.37
CA LEU A 151 0.04 1.40 -12.86
C LEU A 151 -0.03 1.10 -14.37
N PRO A 152 -1.13 0.54 -14.92
CA PRO A 152 -1.27 0.33 -16.35
C PRO A 152 -1.22 1.65 -17.15
N THR A 153 -1.85 2.70 -16.64
CA THR A 153 -1.90 4.01 -17.33
C THR A 153 -0.52 4.65 -17.41
N LEU A 154 0.28 4.50 -16.35
CA LEU A 154 1.64 4.99 -16.30
C LEU A 154 2.52 4.23 -17.30
N LEU A 155 2.40 2.90 -17.35
CA LEU A 155 3.11 2.05 -18.32
C LEU A 155 2.65 2.27 -19.76
N ALA A 156 1.37 2.57 -20.00
CA ALA A 156 0.89 2.87 -21.35
C ALA A 156 1.52 4.15 -21.93
N ARG A 157 1.96 5.09 -21.08
CA ARG A 157 2.65 6.32 -21.49
C ARG A 157 4.16 6.16 -21.69
N SER A 158 4.72 4.96 -21.50
CA SER A 158 6.14 4.70 -21.79
C SER A 158 6.43 4.32 -23.25
N PHE A 159 5.40 4.07 -24.06
CA PHE A 159 5.46 3.74 -25.48
C PHE A 159 4.91 4.90 -26.32
#